data_AF-A0A3M8DAU7-F1
#
_entry.id   AF-A0A3M8DAU7-F1
#
_cell.length_a   1.000
_cell.length_b   1.000
_cell.length_c   1.000
_cell.angle_alpha   90.00
_cell.angle_beta   90.00
_cell.angle_gamma   90.00
#
_symmetry.space_group_name_H-M   'P 1'
#
loop_
_entity.id
_entity.type
_entity.pdbx_description
1 polymer ?
#
loop_
_entity_poly.entity_id
_entity_poly.type
_entity_poly.pdbx_seq_one_letter_code
_entity_poly.pdbx_strand_id
1 'polypeptide(L)' 'MGLVRANLPVEFFCTTGKCTTCRLRVEMTGDSAKPPSETEQYRLGIEAIAKGYRLACQVFVTGDMRVFLP' A
#
# COMPACT_ATOMS: atom_id res chain seq x y z
N MET A 1 0.20 -0.11 12.14
CA MET A 1 0.79 -0.31 10.80
C MET A 1 2.28 -0.58 10.95
N GLY A 2 2.84 -1.58 10.26
CA GLY A 2 4.24 -2.01 10.46
C GLY A 2 5.27 -0.91 10.21
N LEU A 3 5.10 -0.15 9.11
CA LEU A 3 6.02 0.93 8.73
C LEU A 3 6.09 2.07 9.77
N VAL A 4 4.96 2.48 10.34
CA VAL A 4 4.90 3.51 11.41
C VAL A 4 5.58 3.01 12.68
N ARG A 5 5.36 1.73 13.06
CA ARG A 5 6.02 1.14 14.24
C ARG A 5 7.54 1.04 14.06
N ALA A 6 7.99 0.86 12.83
CA ALA A 6 9.41 0.85 12.46
C ALA A 6 10.00 2.26 12.28
N ASN A 7 9.23 3.32 12.54
CA ASN A 7 9.63 4.71 12.38
C ASN A 7 10.17 5.05 10.97
N LEU A 8 9.57 4.44 9.95
CA LEU A 8 9.89 4.72 8.55
C LEU A 8 9.13 5.95 8.04
N PRO A 9 9.66 6.69 7.04
CA PRO A 9 9.06 7.90 6.51
C PRO A 9 7.82 7.58 5.66
N VAL A 10 6.70 7.35 6.33
CA VAL A 10 5.40 7.12 5.69
C VAL A 10 4.36 8.01 6.36
N GLU A 11 3.66 8.79 5.55
CA GLU A 11 2.53 9.56 6.04
C GLU A 11 1.35 8.62 6.33
N PHE A 12 0.65 8.86 7.44
CA PHE A 12 -0.45 8.01 7.85
C PHE A 12 -1.51 8.82 8.58
N PHE A 13 -2.78 8.62 8.19
CA PHE A 13 -3.91 9.34 8.76
C PHE A 13 -5.11 8.45 9.10
N CYS A 14 -5.41 7.44 8.27
CA CYS A 14 -6.56 6.55 8.48
C CYS A 14 -6.25 5.08 8.15
N THR A 15 -7.19 4.19 8.49
CA THR A 15 -7.12 2.74 8.24
C THR A 15 -8.14 2.23 7.22
N THR A 16 -8.98 3.09 6.64
CA THR A 16 -10.14 2.70 5.84
C THR A 16 -9.90 2.72 4.33
N GLY A 17 -8.67 2.99 3.89
CA GLY A 17 -8.33 3.08 2.47
C GLY A 17 -8.88 4.31 1.74
N LYS A 18 -9.43 5.31 2.46
CA LYS A 18 -10.12 6.47 1.84
C LYS A 18 -9.26 7.73 1.69
N CYS A 19 -8.32 7.97 2.62
CA CYS A 19 -7.58 9.24 2.69
C CYS A 19 -6.37 9.34 1.74
N THR A 20 -5.92 8.22 1.19
CA THR A 20 -4.72 8.07 0.34
C THR A 20 -3.37 8.56 0.89
N THR A 21 -3.29 9.04 2.13
CA THR A 21 -2.03 9.56 2.72
C THR A 21 -0.92 8.51 2.82
N CYS A 22 -1.27 7.27 3.15
CA CYS A 22 -0.31 6.16 3.23
C CYS A 22 0.05 5.53 1.87
N ARG A 23 0.05 6.33 0.81
CA ARG A 23 0.40 5.88 -0.54
C ARG A 23 1.89 5.55 -0.62
N LEU A 24 2.21 4.41 -1.20
CA LEU A 24 3.58 3.96 -1.45
C LEU A 24 3.63 3.10 -2.72
N ARG A 25 4.83 2.82 -3.24
CA ARG A 25 5.02 1.86 -4.33
C ARG A 25 5.54 0.55 -3.77
N VAL A 26 5.07 -0.56 -4.31
CA VAL A 26 5.49 -1.90 -3.93
C VAL A 26 5.92 -2.71 -5.15
N GLU A 27 6.92 -3.54 -4.94
CA GLU A 27 7.26 -4.67 -5.81
C GLU A 27 7.07 -5.94 -4.98
N MET A 28 6.16 -6.80 -5.41
CA MET A 28 5.80 -8.02 -4.70
C MET A 28 5.95 -9.22 -5.62
N THR A 29 6.35 -10.35 -5.05
CA THR A 29 6.17 -11.66 -5.69
C THR A 29 4.71 -12.11 -5.48
N GLY A 30 4.21 -12.99 -6.37
CA GLY A 30 2.78 -13.29 -6.54
C GLY A 30 1.92 -13.20 -5.27
N ASP A 31 2.09 -14.13 -4.34
CA ASP A 31 1.21 -14.29 -3.18
C ASP A 31 1.65 -13.48 -1.94
N SER A 32 2.54 -12.49 -2.08
CA SER A 32 3.07 -11.72 -0.95
C SER A 32 2.08 -10.71 -0.36
N ALA A 33 0.94 -10.46 -1.02
CA ALA A 33 -0.20 -9.72 -0.48
C ALA A 33 -1.47 -9.98 -1.29
N LYS A 34 -2.64 -9.69 -0.70
CA LYS A 34 -3.92 -9.69 -1.44
C LYS A 34 -3.95 -8.60 -2.52
N PRO A 35 -4.74 -8.82 -3.60
CA PRO A 35 -4.98 -7.78 -4.61
C PRO A 35 -5.63 -6.54 -3.98
N PRO A 36 -5.50 -5.35 -4.61
CA PRO A 36 -6.11 -4.13 -4.10
C PRO A 36 -7.63 -4.25 -4.02
N SER A 37 -8.21 -3.75 -2.93
CA SER A 37 -9.67 -3.73 -2.76
C SER A 37 -10.33 -2.76 -3.74
N GLU A 38 -11.65 -2.89 -3.97
CA GLU A 38 -12.38 -1.96 -4.84
C GLU A 38 -12.24 -0.50 -4.40
N THR A 39 -12.24 -0.25 -3.08
CA THR A 39 -12.03 1.10 -2.53
C THR A 39 -10.63 1.60 -2.84
N GLU A 40 -9.61 0.75 -2.71
CA GLU A 40 -8.22 1.10 -3.03
C GLU A 40 -8.05 1.39 -4.53
N GLN A 41 -8.62 0.55 -5.39
CA GLN A 41 -8.62 0.73 -6.85
C GLN A 41 -9.33 2.03 -7.25
N TYR A 42 -10.50 2.31 -6.67
CA TYR A 42 -11.24 3.54 -6.90
C TYR A 42 -10.46 4.79 -6.49
N ARG A 43 -9.77 4.74 -5.34
CA ARG A 43 -9.02 5.89 -4.79
C ARG A 43 -7.70 6.15 -5.49
N LEU A 44 -6.98 5.11 -5.90
CA LEU A 44 -5.69 5.25 -6.56
C LEU A 44 -5.81 5.35 -8.08
N GLY A 45 -6.86 4.77 -8.66
CA GLY A 45 -7.02 4.61 -10.10
C GLY A 45 -6.19 3.45 -10.65
N ILE A 46 -6.68 2.87 -11.75
CA ILE A 46 -6.10 1.66 -12.37
C ILE A 46 -4.64 1.89 -12.80
N GLU A 47 -4.32 3.07 -13.33
CA GLU A 47 -2.95 3.38 -13.76
C GLU A 47 -1.94 3.39 -12.61
N ALA A 48 -2.34 3.88 -11.43
CA ALA A 48 -1.46 3.90 -10.27
C ALA A 48 -1.26 2.47 -9.74
N ILE A 49 -2.33 1.68 -9.67
CA ILE A 49 -2.26 0.26 -9.32
C ILE A 49 -1.33 -0.49 -10.27
N ALA A 50 -1.44 -0.26 -11.58
CA ALA A 50 -0.60 -0.89 -12.60
C ALA A 50 0.89 -0.52 -12.45
N LYS A 51 1.19 0.67 -11.93
CA LYS A 51 2.55 1.11 -11.58
C LYS A 51 3.05 0.57 -10.23
N GLY A 52 2.27 -0.27 -9.56
CA GLY A 52 2.58 -0.85 -8.26
C GLY A 52 2.31 0.07 -7.09
N TYR A 53 1.52 1.15 -7.24
CA TYR A 53 1.10 1.96 -6.11
C TYR A 53 0.04 1.23 -5.28
N ARG A 54 0.18 1.30 -3.96
CA ARG A 54 -0.75 0.74 -2.98
C ARG A 54 -0.94 1.70 -1.81
N LEU A 55 -1.98 1.45 -1.02
CA LEU A 55 -2.20 2.09 0.27
C LEU A 55 -1.65 1.17 1.37
N ALA A 56 -0.65 1.63 2.11
CA ALA A 56 0.03 0.82 3.13
C ALA A 56 -0.94 0.21 4.16
N CYS A 57 -2.01 0.92 4.51
CA CYS A 57 -3.00 0.43 5.47
C CYS A 57 -3.89 -0.71 4.94
N GLN A 58 -3.87 -0.96 3.63
CA GLN A 58 -4.65 -2.03 2.97
C GLN A 58 -3.79 -3.24 2.58
N VAL A 59 -2.48 -3.18 2.80
CA VAL A 59 -1.55 -4.26 2.47
C VAL A 59 -1.25 -5.10 3.71
N PHE A 60 -1.69 -6.35 3.68
CA PHE A 60 -1.30 -7.37 4.66
C PHE A 60 -0.23 -8.25 4.02
N VAL A 61 0.98 -8.19 4.59
CA VAL A 61 2.17 -8.88 4.07
C VAL A 61 2.14 -10.36 4.44
N THR A 62 2.18 -11.22 3.44
CA THR A 62 2.20 -12.70 3.58
C THR A 62 3.46 -13.35 3.02
N GLY A 63 4.33 -12.57 2.38
CA GLY A 63 5.60 -13.01 1.81
C GLY A 63 6.53 -11.82 1.56
N ASP A 64 7.67 -12.10 0.92
CA ASP A 64 8.67 -11.06 0.66
C ASP A 64 8.14 -9.98 -0.27
N MET A 65 8.40 -8.71 0.09
CA MET A 65 8.06 -7.56 -0.72
C MET A 65 9.10 -6.46 -0.56
N ARG A 66 9.28 -5.67 -1.62
CA ARG A 66 10.05 -4.42 -1.58
C ARG A 66 9.09 -3.24 -1.61
N VAL A 67 9.34 -2.29 -0.72
CA VAL A 67 8.55 -1.06 -0.58
C VAL A 67 9.43 0.13 -0.91
N PHE A 68 8.91 1.04 -1.72
CA PHE A 68 9.53 2.33 -2.03
C PHE A 68 8.70 3.40 -1.36
N LEU A 69 9.31 4.05 -0.37
CA LEU A 69 8.75 5.19 0.33
C LEU A 69 9.10 6.48 -0.46
N PRO A 70 8.28 7.52 -0.37
CA PRO A 70 8.64 8.85 -0.86
C PRO A 70 9.90 9.40 -0.18
#